data_AF-T0IE93-F1
#
_entry.id   AF-T0IE93-F1
#
_cell.length_a   1.000
_cell.length_b   1.000
_cell.length_c   1.000
_cell.angle_alpha   90.00
_cell.angle_beta   90.00
_cell.angle_gamma   90.00
#
_symmetry.space_group_name_H-M   'P 1'
#
loop_
_entity.id
_entity.type
_entity.pdbx_description
1 polymer ?
#
loop_
_entity_poly.entity_id
_entity_poly.type
_entity_poly.pdbx_seq_one_letter_code
_entity_poly.pdbx_strand_id
1 'polypeptide(L)'
;MRWPAGGGDYFVPRDTLLVEEAHALGITRDTQFFGGAVPHRFVASKAISHGLISADARAPEGWQAGLAVHLGNAVLRGYTAFAVEDARIAGQLMLKHGTARLKEVEATSGQGQTVVASEQELEAALAAIDPARIEAGGLVIEENLCEVETYSIGTIGLPGRRDAPSASAVRSFAYWGTQRLTRNNRGEAAYGGSRLHVVRGGFEELQRELLSHDRAEAVRKALLYDRAVFAAYPALFASRRNYDVAEGTDAGGRIRIGVLEQSWRIGGATGAEIAACQYLEAHPEKAGVTCATVEIYGNPHAAPPDAAVYYAGVDPVAGPLTKYAQIIE
;
A
#
# COMPACT_ATOMS: atom_id res chain seq x y z
N MET A 1 -3.84 2.62 -26.38
CA MET A 1 -3.68 4.04 -26.01
C MET A 1 -2.30 4.49 -26.52
N ARG A 2 -2.20 5.43 -27.47
CA ARG A 2 -0.89 5.93 -27.98
C ARG A 2 -0.47 7.16 -27.14
N TRP A 3 0.70 7.10 -26.49
CA TRP A 3 1.21 8.05 -25.48
C TRP A 3 2.14 9.16 -26.06
N PRO A 4 2.35 10.37 -25.44
CA PRO A 4 3.03 11.64 -25.85
C PRO A 4 4.31 11.68 -26.71
N ALA A 5 4.49 12.84 -27.38
CA ALA A 5 5.57 13.16 -28.31
C ALA A 5 6.75 13.74 -27.52
N GLY A 6 7.74 12.88 -27.36
CA GLY A 6 9.10 13.10 -26.88
C GLY A 6 9.91 11.79 -26.95
N GLY A 7 9.42 10.78 -27.68
CA GLY A 7 10.14 9.54 -28.00
C GLY A 7 10.46 8.63 -26.82
N GLY A 8 9.55 8.48 -25.85
CA GLY A 8 9.72 7.51 -24.76
C GLY A 8 8.45 6.71 -24.49
N ASP A 9 8.62 5.44 -24.16
CA ASP A 9 7.55 4.57 -23.69
C ASP A 9 7.03 5.03 -22.32
N TYR A 10 5.77 4.71 -22.01
CA TYR A 10 5.23 4.86 -20.66
C TYR A 10 5.30 3.52 -19.94
N PHE A 11 6.06 3.47 -18.86
CA PHE A 11 6.38 2.21 -18.20
C PHE A 11 5.32 1.83 -17.17
N VAL A 12 5.04 0.53 -17.05
CA VAL A 12 4.17 -0.02 -16.00
C VAL A 12 4.94 -1.15 -15.33
N PRO A 13 5.90 -0.84 -14.44
CA PRO A 13 6.70 -1.86 -13.79
C PRO A 13 5.81 -2.69 -12.86
N ARG A 14 6.15 -3.98 -12.75
CA ARG A 14 5.46 -4.90 -11.85
C ARG A 14 5.67 -4.52 -10.38
N ASP A 15 6.88 -4.09 -10.05
CA ASP A 15 7.35 -3.80 -8.71
C ASP A 15 7.85 -2.35 -8.61
N THR A 16 7.98 -1.84 -7.39
CA THR A 16 8.59 -0.54 -7.14
C THR A 16 10.07 -0.62 -7.54
N LEU A 17 10.51 0.27 -8.41
CA LEU A 17 11.87 0.28 -8.94
C LEU A 17 12.85 0.85 -7.91
N LEU A 18 14.13 0.50 -8.01
CA LEU A 18 15.18 1.34 -7.47
C LEU A 18 15.36 2.58 -8.37
N VAL A 19 15.83 3.68 -7.80
CA VAL A 19 16.15 4.89 -8.56
C VAL A 19 17.18 4.59 -9.65
N GLU A 20 18.21 3.77 -9.39
CA GLU A 20 19.16 3.40 -10.44
C GLU A 20 18.53 2.58 -11.57
N GLU A 21 17.59 1.69 -11.25
CA GLU A 21 16.86 0.90 -12.26
C GLU A 21 15.95 1.78 -13.11
N ALA A 22 15.26 2.72 -12.48
CA ALA A 22 14.45 3.71 -13.19
C ALA A 22 15.30 4.53 -14.16
N HIS A 23 16.46 5.03 -13.71
CA HIS A 23 17.38 5.78 -14.55
C HIS A 23 17.95 4.95 -15.71
N ALA A 24 18.27 3.67 -15.48
CA ALA A 24 18.74 2.77 -16.54
C ALA A 24 17.69 2.54 -17.64
N LEU A 25 16.39 2.67 -17.30
CA LEU A 25 15.26 2.62 -18.23
C LEU A 25 14.91 4.00 -18.85
N GLY A 26 15.63 5.07 -18.49
CA GLY A 26 15.33 6.44 -18.92
C GLY A 26 14.16 7.10 -18.18
N ILE A 27 13.73 6.53 -17.06
CA ILE A 27 12.69 7.06 -16.17
C ILE A 27 13.36 7.98 -15.14
N THR A 28 13.21 9.29 -15.29
CA THR A 28 13.80 10.31 -14.40
C THR A 28 12.74 11.16 -13.68
N ARG A 29 11.46 10.91 -13.93
CA ARG A 29 10.33 11.61 -13.32
C ARG A 29 9.07 10.74 -13.29
N ASP A 30 8.18 11.05 -12.35
CA ASP A 30 6.89 10.38 -12.14
C ASP A 30 6.02 10.31 -13.41
N THR A 31 6.04 11.32 -14.26
CA THR A 31 5.27 11.36 -15.53
C THR A 31 5.72 10.35 -16.61
N GLN A 32 6.68 9.47 -16.34
CA GLN A 32 7.14 8.49 -17.33
C GLN A 32 6.68 7.06 -17.05
N PHE A 33 6.04 6.80 -15.91
CA PHE A 33 5.66 5.46 -15.53
C PHE A 33 4.48 5.44 -14.56
N PHE A 34 3.91 4.26 -14.31
CA PHE A 34 2.87 4.03 -13.32
C PHE A 34 3.40 3.20 -12.15
N GLY A 35 3.85 3.87 -11.09
CA GLY A 35 4.50 3.26 -9.94
C GLY A 35 5.36 4.25 -9.14
N GLY A 36 6.31 3.74 -8.37
CA GLY A 36 7.33 4.50 -7.64
C GLY A 36 8.75 3.99 -7.88
N ALA A 37 9.72 4.86 -7.63
CA ALA A 37 11.15 4.58 -7.64
C ALA A 37 11.76 5.01 -6.30
N VAL A 38 12.42 4.09 -5.60
CA VAL A 38 12.96 4.28 -4.25
C VAL A 38 14.50 4.24 -4.24
N PRO A 39 15.17 4.96 -3.33
CA PRO A 39 16.63 4.89 -3.22
C PRO A 39 17.13 3.56 -2.65
N HIS A 40 16.30 2.88 -1.83
CA HIS A 40 16.63 1.59 -1.23
C HIS A 40 15.40 0.69 -1.22
N ARG A 41 15.59 -0.62 -1.43
CA ARG A 41 14.49 -1.59 -1.53
C ARG A 41 13.57 -1.61 -0.32
N PHE A 42 14.12 -1.49 0.90
CA PHE A 42 13.32 -1.50 2.13
C PHE A 42 12.35 -0.31 2.20
N VAL A 43 12.61 0.79 1.49
CA VAL A 43 11.68 1.95 1.41
C VAL A 43 10.41 1.59 0.65
N ALA A 44 10.50 0.64 -0.29
CA ALA A 44 9.35 0.09 -0.99
C ALA A 44 8.61 -1.00 -0.19
N SER A 45 8.92 -1.19 1.10
CA SER A 45 8.35 -2.25 1.92
C SER A 45 7.68 -1.72 3.19
N LYS A 46 7.00 -2.61 3.92
CA LYS A 46 6.41 -2.28 5.24
C LYS A 46 7.45 -2.00 6.33
N ALA A 47 8.74 -2.29 6.08
CA ALA A 47 9.82 -2.06 7.02
C ALA A 47 9.94 -0.58 7.45
N ILE A 48 9.65 0.37 6.57
CA ILE A 48 9.75 1.80 6.89
C ILE A 48 8.63 2.35 7.77
N SER A 49 7.58 1.56 8.04
CA SER A 49 6.44 2.02 8.82
C SER A 49 6.75 2.18 10.32
N HIS A 50 7.87 1.66 10.81
CA HIS A 50 8.24 1.74 12.23
C HIS A 50 9.71 2.09 12.43
N GLY A 51 10.03 2.61 13.62
CA GLY A 51 11.41 2.84 14.04
C GLY A 51 12.10 1.57 14.53
N LEU A 52 13.41 1.65 14.75
CA LEU A 52 14.17 0.59 15.39
C LEU A 52 13.98 0.61 16.91
N ILE A 53 14.32 -0.49 17.59
CA ILE A 53 14.18 -0.60 19.04
C ILE A 53 15.12 0.34 19.81
N SER A 54 16.27 0.68 19.23
CA SER A 54 17.27 1.59 19.80
C SER A 54 18.11 2.24 18.69
N ALA A 55 18.93 3.22 19.05
CA ALA A 55 19.79 3.94 18.10
C ALA A 55 21.00 3.11 17.61
N ASP A 56 21.37 2.08 18.38
CA ASP A 56 22.45 1.13 18.10
C ASP A 56 21.96 -0.19 17.46
N ALA A 57 20.64 -0.35 17.32
CA ALA A 57 20.03 -1.49 16.64
C ALA A 57 20.51 -1.60 15.19
N ARG A 58 20.51 -2.83 14.66
CA ARG A 58 20.94 -3.06 13.28
C ARG A 58 19.98 -2.38 12.30
N ALA A 59 20.56 -1.70 11.30
CA ALA A 59 19.82 -1.00 10.27
C ALA A 59 20.45 -1.23 8.88
N PRO A 60 19.65 -1.28 7.80
CA PRO A 60 20.18 -1.30 6.45
C PRO A 60 20.82 0.04 6.09
N GLU A 61 21.72 0.03 5.11
CA GLU A 61 22.27 1.26 4.54
C GLU A 61 21.14 2.18 4.03
N GLY A 62 21.25 3.48 4.33
CA GLY A 62 20.26 4.48 3.95
C GLY A 62 19.09 4.65 4.92
N TRP A 63 19.04 3.89 6.02
CA TRP A 63 17.99 4.00 7.02
C TRP A 63 17.90 5.41 7.64
N GLN A 64 16.71 6.00 7.59
CA GLN A 64 16.45 7.33 8.15
C GLN A 64 15.84 7.22 9.55
N ALA A 65 16.67 7.22 10.59
CA ALA A 65 16.22 7.08 11.98
C ALA A 65 15.18 8.14 12.41
N GLY A 66 15.26 9.36 11.86
CA GLY A 66 14.31 10.43 12.15
C GLY A 66 12.89 10.20 11.60
N LEU A 67 12.72 9.30 10.62
CA LEU A 67 11.42 9.06 9.98
C LEU A 67 10.36 8.61 10.99
N ALA A 68 10.72 7.73 11.94
CA ALA A 68 9.78 7.21 12.94
C ALA A 68 9.14 8.33 13.78
N VAL A 69 9.91 9.37 14.11
CA VAL A 69 9.41 10.54 14.85
C VAL A 69 8.41 11.33 14.01
N HIS A 70 8.67 11.48 12.71
CA HIS A 70 7.78 12.19 11.79
C HIS A 70 6.51 11.40 11.44
N LEU A 71 6.61 10.07 11.38
CA LEU A 71 5.44 9.20 11.24
C LEU A 71 4.54 9.31 12.47
N GLY A 72 5.12 9.27 13.68
CA GLY A 72 4.40 9.51 14.92
C GLY A 72 3.13 8.64 15.03
N ASN A 73 1.96 9.28 15.13
CA ASN A 73 0.68 8.58 15.22
C ASN A 73 0.03 8.27 13.86
N ALA A 74 0.72 8.47 12.73
CA ALA A 74 0.25 8.03 11.42
C ALA A 74 0.22 6.50 11.31
N VAL A 75 1.10 5.82 12.04
CA VAL A 75 1.24 4.36 12.08
C VAL A 75 0.76 3.81 13.42
N LEU A 76 0.58 2.50 13.46
CA LEU A 76 0.33 1.79 14.71
C LEU A 76 1.60 1.77 15.57
N ARG A 77 1.46 1.43 16.86
CA ARG A 77 2.62 1.18 17.72
C ARG A 77 3.36 -0.04 17.20
N GLY A 78 4.66 0.10 16.98
CA GLY A 78 5.50 -1.01 16.58
C GLY A 78 6.96 -0.63 16.36
N TYR A 79 7.71 -1.63 15.91
CA TYR A 79 9.13 -1.56 15.62
C TYR A 79 9.43 -2.36 14.35
N THR A 80 10.51 -1.97 13.67
CA THR A 80 11.14 -2.80 12.64
C THR A 80 12.49 -3.28 13.17
N ALA A 81 12.79 -4.56 12.98
CA ALA A 81 14.04 -5.18 13.39
C ALA A 81 14.74 -5.85 12.20
N PHE A 82 16.07 -5.69 12.13
CA PHE A 82 16.94 -6.34 11.13
C PHE A 82 17.90 -7.35 11.76
N ALA A 83 17.66 -7.71 13.03
CA ALA A 83 18.35 -8.77 13.76
C ALA A 83 17.33 -9.49 14.66
N VAL A 84 17.55 -10.78 14.91
CA VAL A 84 16.67 -11.62 15.74
C VAL A 84 16.66 -11.10 17.18
N GLU A 85 17.79 -10.64 17.68
CA GLU A 85 17.96 -10.08 19.03
C GLU A 85 17.12 -8.81 19.20
N ASP A 86 17.18 -7.89 18.23
CA ASP A 86 16.38 -6.66 18.22
C ASP A 86 14.89 -6.98 18.12
N ALA A 87 14.51 -7.96 17.29
CA ALA A 87 13.13 -8.42 17.14
C ALA A 87 12.57 -9.01 18.44
N ARG A 88 13.39 -9.76 19.17
CA ARG A 88 13.04 -10.30 20.49
C ARG A 88 12.78 -9.20 21.50
N ILE A 89 13.68 -8.22 21.61
CA ILE A 89 13.51 -7.10 22.55
C ILE A 89 12.25 -6.30 22.19
N ALA A 90 12.06 -5.99 20.92
CA ALA A 90 10.87 -5.30 20.43
C ALA A 90 9.58 -6.09 20.73
N GLY A 91 9.57 -7.40 20.46
CA GLY A 91 8.44 -8.28 20.77
C GLY A 91 8.10 -8.31 22.26
N GLN A 92 9.10 -8.49 23.12
CA GLN A 92 8.92 -8.47 24.58
C GLN A 92 8.36 -7.13 25.07
N LEU A 93 8.80 -6.01 24.47
CA LEU A 93 8.26 -4.69 24.80
C LEU A 93 6.81 -4.55 24.34
N MET A 94 6.48 -5.01 23.13
CA MET A 94 5.13 -4.96 22.60
C MET A 94 4.15 -5.81 23.42
N LEU A 95 4.58 -6.97 23.91
CA LEU A 95 3.77 -7.87 24.74
C LEU A 95 3.32 -7.25 26.07
N LYS A 96 4.03 -6.22 26.58
CA LYS A 96 3.60 -5.44 27.76
C LYS A 96 2.34 -4.61 27.50
N HIS A 97 1.94 -4.44 26.23
CA HIS A 97 0.82 -3.63 25.80
C HIS A 97 -0.34 -4.42 25.21
N GLY A 98 -0.21 -5.75 25.08
CA GLY A 98 -1.21 -6.63 24.47
C GLY A 98 -0.57 -7.62 23.51
N THR A 99 -1.38 -8.22 22.65
CA THR A 99 -0.86 -9.13 21.62
C THR A 99 -0.08 -8.35 20.56
N ALA A 100 1.03 -8.94 20.12
CA ALA A 100 1.87 -8.38 19.06
C ALA A 100 1.65 -9.15 17.77
N ARG A 101 1.77 -8.46 16.63
CA ARG A 101 1.74 -9.05 15.30
C ARG A 101 3.12 -8.91 14.67
N LEU A 102 3.72 -10.05 14.35
CA LEU A 102 4.94 -10.16 13.58
C LEU A 102 4.55 -10.22 12.10
N LYS A 103 5.21 -9.43 11.26
CA LYS A 103 5.01 -9.40 9.81
C LYS A 103 6.33 -9.50 9.09
N GLU A 104 6.52 -10.59 8.38
CA GLU A 104 7.64 -10.72 7.45
C GLU A 104 7.49 -9.70 6.32
N VAL A 105 8.56 -8.97 6.03
CA VAL A 105 8.51 -7.86 5.08
C VAL A 105 8.25 -8.33 3.64
N GLU A 106 8.90 -9.42 3.24
CA GLU A 106 8.78 -10.00 1.88
C GLU A 106 7.44 -10.68 1.62
N ALA A 107 6.68 -11.00 2.67
CA ALA A 107 5.40 -11.67 2.51
C ALA A 107 4.31 -10.68 2.03
N THR A 108 3.56 -11.10 1.01
CA THR A 108 2.52 -10.27 0.37
C THR A 108 1.11 -10.71 0.77
N SER A 109 0.14 -9.80 0.68
CA SER A 109 -1.30 -10.11 0.79
C SER A 109 -1.72 -10.78 2.10
N GLY A 110 -1.19 -10.32 3.24
CA GLY A 110 -1.55 -10.84 4.56
C GLY A 110 -0.90 -12.17 4.95
N GLN A 111 -0.12 -12.79 4.05
CA GLN A 111 0.68 -13.97 4.35
C GLN A 111 1.91 -13.60 5.20
N GLY A 112 2.51 -14.59 5.88
CA GLY A 112 3.73 -14.38 6.69
C GLY A 112 3.51 -13.45 7.89
N GLN A 113 2.31 -13.50 8.48
CA GLN A 113 1.98 -12.76 9.70
C GLN A 113 1.64 -13.74 10.83
N THR A 114 2.17 -13.48 12.02
CA THR A 114 1.91 -14.30 13.21
C THR A 114 1.54 -13.39 14.36
N VAL A 115 0.42 -13.69 15.01
CA VAL A 115 0.01 -13.02 16.25
C VAL A 115 0.57 -13.81 17.42
N VAL A 116 1.23 -13.12 18.34
CA VAL A 116 1.81 -13.70 19.55
C VAL A 116 1.24 -12.99 20.78
N ALA A 117 0.87 -13.78 21.78
CA ALA A 117 0.27 -13.32 23.04
C ALA A 117 1.14 -13.59 24.27
N SER A 118 2.27 -14.28 24.11
CA SER A 118 3.18 -14.64 25.18
C SER A 118 4.64 -14.62 24.72
N GLU A 119 5.58 -14.56 25.66
CA GLU A 119 7.01 -14.66 25.36
C GLU A 119 7.35 -16.01 24.71
N GLN A 120 6.67 -17.09 25.12
CA GLN A 120 6.85 -18.42 24.54
C GLN A 120 6.42 -18.46 23.08
N GLU A 121 5.28 -17.86 22.75
CA GLU A 121 4.81 -17.73 21.37
C GLU A 121 5.73 -16.84 20.53
N LEU A 122 6.26 -15.76 21.11
CA LEU A 122 7.24 -14.90 20.46
C LEU A 122 8.51 -15.67 20.10
N GLU A 123 9.11 -16.40 21.04
CA GLU A 123 10.31 -17.20 20.76
C GLU A 123 10.04 -18.28 19.72
N ALA A 124 8.88 -18.95 19.79
CA ALA A 124 8.49 -19.95 18.80
C ALA A 124 8.31 -19.35 17.40
N ALA A 125 7.70 -18.17 17.30
CA ALA A 125 7.53 -17.46 16.03
C ALA A 125 8.87 -16.99 15.46
N LEU A 126 9.75 -16.42 16.29
CA LEU A 126 11.09 -16.00 15.85
C LEU A 126 11.95 -17.19 15.40
N ALA A 127 11.87 -18.32 16.09
CA ALA A 127 12.60 -19.53 15.72
C ALA A 127 12.12 -20.16 14.40
N ALA A 128 10.89 -19.86 13.97
CA ALA A 128 10.33 -20.34 12.71
C ALA A 128 10.75 -19.48 11.50
N ILE A 129 11.28 -18.27 11.73
CA ILE A 129 11.72 -17.35 10.67
C ILE A 129 13.21 -17.57 10.42
N ASP A 130 13.59 -17.71 9.15
CA ASP A 130 15.00 -17.71 8.76
C ASP A 130 15.65 -16.37 9.13
N PRO A 131 16.69 -16.35 10.00
CA PRO A 131 17.38 -15.12 10.39
C PRO A 131 17.89 -14.30 9.20
N ALA A 132 18.28 -14.94 8.09
CA ALA A 132 18.73 -14.25 6.89
C ALA A 132 17.63 -13.38 6.26
N ARG A 133 16.35 -13.77 6.40
CA ARG A 133 15.21 -12.99 5.90
C ARG A 133 14.94 -11.77 6.78
N ILE A 134 15.16 -11.88 8.09
CA ILE A 134 15.09 -10.74 9.01
C ILE A 134 16.22 -9.76 8.69
N GLU A 135 17.44 -10.25 8.47
CA GLU A 135 18.58 -9.40 8.13
C GLU A 135 18.41 -8.69 6.78
N ALA A 136 17.92 -9.39 5.75
CA ALA A 136 17.78 -8.83 4.40
C ALA A 136 16.56 -7.91 4.25
N GLY A 137 15.39 -8.32 4.77
CA GLY A 137 14.12 -7.65 4.54
C GLY A 137 13.60 -6.87 5.74
N GLY A 138 13.98 -7.27 6.95
CA GLY A 138 13.41 -6.80 8.20
C GLY A 138 12.20 -7.61 8.65
N LEU A 139 11.89 -7.50 9.94
CA LEU A 139 10.69 -8.01 10.58
C LEU A 139 9.96 -6.84 11.24
N VAL A 140 8.69 -6.65 10.92
CA VAL A 140 7.84 -5.67 11.60
C VAL A 140 7.15 -6.34 12.79
N ILE A 141 7.21 -5.69 13.96
CA ILE A 141 6.53 -6.11 15.18
C ILE A 141 5.64 -4.95 15.60
N GLU A 142 4.33 -5.10 15.48
CA GLU A 142 3.36 -4.04 15.79
C GLU A 142 2.21 -4.53 16.67
N GLU A 143 1.41 -3.60 17.19
CA GLU A 143 0.21 -3.95 17.94
C GLU A 143 -0.78 -4.72 17.05
N ASN A 144 -1.37 -5.78 17.57
CA ASN A 144 -2.40 -6.50 16.85
C ASN A 144 -3.77 -5.85 17.09
N LEU A 145 -4.48 -5.54 16.01
CA LEU A 145 -5.86 -5.07 16.07
C LEU A 145 -6.86 -6.21 15.83
N CYS A 146 -8.02 -6.09 16.48
CA CYS A 146 -9.22 -6.90 16.26
C CYS A 146 -10.24 -6.11 15.42
N GLU A 147 -11.18 -6.83 14.79
CA GLU A 147 -12.30 -6.23 14.02
C GLU A 147 -11.83 -5.19 12.99
N VAL A 148 -10.82 -5.56 12.22
CA VAL A 148 -10.11 -4.62 11.35
C VAL A 148 -10.90 -4.34 10.07
N GLU A 149 -11.18 -3.07 9.83
CA GLU A 149 -11.49 -2.53 8.51
C GLU A 149 -10.20 -1.95 7.90
N THR A 150 -9.95 -2.22 6.62
CA THR A 150 -8.77 -1.67 5.92
C THR A 150 -9.22 -0.73 4.82
N TYR A 151 -8.68 0.49 4.86
CA TYR A 151 -8.88 1.50 3.84
C TYR A 151 -7.72 1.52 2.86
N SER A 152 -8.03 1.79 1.60
CA SER A 152 -7.04 2.14 0.58
C SER A 152 -7.13 3.61 0.29
N ILE A 153 -6.07 4.34 0.59
CA ILE A 153 -5.99 5.79 0.41
C ILE A 153 -4.79 6.08 -0.47
N GLY A 154 -4.98 6.87 -1.53
CA GLY A 154 -3.89 7.08 -2.48
C GLY A 154 -4.11 8.19 -3.47
N THR A 155 -3.10 8.36 -4.32
CA THR A 155 -3.12 9.32 -5.42
C THR A 155 -2.40 8.78 -6.64
N ILE A 156 -2.85 9.24 -7.80
CA ILE A 156 -2.37 8.88 -9.12
C ILE A 156 -2.08 10.17 -9.87
N GLY A 157 -0.86 10.34 -10.36
CA GLY A 157 -0.47 11.36 -11.31
C GLY A 157 -0.31 10.73 -12.69
N LEU A 158 -1.14 11.12 -13.65
CA LEU A 158 -0.97 10.75 -15.05
C LEU A 158 -0.42 11.93 -15.84
N PRO A 159 0.41 11.70 -16.87
CA PRO A 159 0.90 12.80 -17.69
C PRO A 159 -0.23 13.44 -18.50
N GLY A 160 -0.04 14.71 -18.85
CA GLY A 160 -1.00 15.51 -19.61
C GLY A 160 -1.35 14.92 -20.97
N ARG A 161 -2.51 15.33 -21.50
CA ARG A 161 -3.02 14.89 -22.81
C ARG A 161 -2.36 15.69 -23.94
N ARG A 162 -1.89 15.01 -24.99
CA ARG A 162 -1.26 15.68 -26.17
C ARG A 162 -2.20 16.68 -26.84
N ASP A 163 -3.49 16.38 -26.84
CA ASP A 163 -4.57 17.10 -27.52
C ASP A 163 -5.17 18.24 -26.69
N ALA A 164 -4.68 18.45 -25.46
CA ALA A 164 -5.15 19.51 -24.58
C ALA A 164 -4.18 20.72 -24.59
N PRO A 165 -4.67 21.97 -24.47
CA PRO A 165 -3.83 23.18 -24.37
C PRO A 165 -2.81 23.12 -23.21
N SER A 166 -3.11 22.30 -22.20
CA SER A 166 -2.30 22.05 -21.01
C SER A 166 -1.60 20.68 -21.06
N ALA A 167 -1.05 20.29 -22.22
CA ALA A 167 -0.37 19.00 -22.40
C ALA A 167 0.79 18.76 -21.42
N SER A 168 1.30 19.81 -20.77
CA SER A 168 2.32 19.78 -19.72
C SER A 168 1.78 19.56 -18.30
N ALA A 169 0.47 19.71 -18.06
CA ALA A 169 -0.08 19.54 -16.71
C ALA A 169 -0.27 18.07 -16.36
N VAL A 170 0.19 17.70 -15.16
CA VAL A 170 -0.11 16.39 -14.56
C VAL A 170 -1.60 16.34 -14.22
N ARG A 171 -2.24 15.24 -14.63
CA ARG A 171 -3.63 14.94 -14.31
C ARG A 171 -3.62 14.10 -13.04
N SER A 172 -3.97 14.73 -11.94
CA SER A 172 -3.98 14.10 -10.62
C SER A 172 -5.35 13.57 -10.26
N PHE A 173 -5.37 12.42 -9.62
CA PHE A 173 -6.53 11.81 -8.99
C PHE A 173 -6.15 11.39 -7.58
N ALA A 174 -7.08 11.47 -6.65
CA ALA A 174 -6.90 10.98 -5.29
C ALA A 174 -8.11 10.15 -4.89
N TYR A 175 -7.92 9.24 -3.96
CA TYR A 175 -9.00 8.34 -3.57
C TYR A 175 -8.87 7.90 -2.13
N TRP A 176 -10.03 7.49 -1.61
CA TRP A 176 -10.15 6.68 -0.42
C TRP A 176 -11.13 5.55 -0.73
N GLY A 177 -11.09 4.48 0.05
CA GLY A 177 -11.98 3.35 -0.18
C GLY A 177 -11.77 2.25 0.83
N THR A 178 -12.56 1.19 0.73
CA THR A 178 -12.46 0.02 1.61
C THR A 178 -11.96 -1.19 0.84
N GLN A 179 -11.14 -1.99 1.51
CA GLN A 179 -10.74 -3.30 1.03
C GLN A 179 -11.71 -4.36 1.54
N ARG A 180 -11.92 -5.39 0.71
CA ARG A 180 -12.75 -6.54 1.05
C ARG A 180 -11.89 -7.79 1.04
N LEU A 181 -12.09 -8.66 2.03
CA LEU A 181 -11.57 -10.02 2.01
C LEU A 181 -12.56 -10.99 1.33
N THR A 182 -12.02 -12.02 0.73
CA THR A 182 -12.72 -13.17 0.16
C THR A 182 -12.04 -14.47 0.62
N ARG A 183 -12.57 -15.61 0.20
CA ARG A 183 -11.89 -16.90 0.39
C ARG A 183 -11.17 -17.30 -0.90
N ASN A 184 -9.91 -17.72 -0.77
CA ASN A 184 -9.17 -18.28 -1.90
C ASN A 184 -9.63 -19.72 -2.22
N ASN A 185 -8.99 -20.35 -3.22
CA ASN A 185 -9.28 -21.74 -3.61
C ASN A 185 -8.98 -22.79 -2.53
N ARG A 186 -8.33 -22.42 -1.42
CA ARG A 186 -8.05 -23.27 -0.25
C ARG A 186 -8.96 -22.94 0.94
N GLY A 187 -9.88 -21.99 0.80
CA GLY A 187 -10.77 -21.54 1.87
C GLY A 187 -10.15 -20.52 2.84
N GLU A 188 -8.90 -20.11 2.62
CA GLU A 188 -8.19 -19.14 3.45
C GLU A 188 -8.61 -17.71 3.10
N ALA A 189 -8.49 -16.78 4.05
CA ALA A 189 -8.75 -15.37 3.79
C ALA A 189 -7.74 -14.81 2.77
N ALA A 190 -8.24 -14.13 1.76
CA ALA A 190 -7.45 -13.47 0.72
C ALA A 190 -8.07 -12.13 0.34
N TYR A 191 -7.29 -11.28 -0.32
CA TYR A 191 -7.82 -10.03 -0.89
C TYR A 191 -8.91 -10.34 -1.93
N GLY A 192 -10.07 -9.73 -1.77
CA GLY A 192 -11.25 -9.91 -2.61
C GLY A 192 -11.60 -8.69 -3.46
N GLY A 193 -10.84 -7.60 -3.33
CA GLY A 193 -11.11 -6.36 -4.05
C GLY A 193 -11.10 -5.12 -3.18
N SER A 194 -11.27 -3.98 -3.82
CA SER A 194 -11.42 -2.67 -3.17
C SER A 194 -12.55 -1.92 -3.83
N ARG A 195 -13.31 -1.17 -3.03
CA ARG A 195 -14.26 -0.16 -3.50
C ARG A 195 -13.68 1.20 -3.20
N LEU A 196 -13.43 2.00 -4.24
CA LEU A 196 -12.78 3.30 -4.13
C LEU A 196 -13.76 4.41 -4.51
N HIS A 197 -13.73 5.51 -3.77
CA HIS A 197 -14.22 6.80 -4.21
C HIS A 197 -13.04 7.62 -4.71
N VAL A 198 -13.04 7.95 -5.99
CA VAL A 198 -11.93 8.62 -6.67
C VAL A 198 -12.37 10.01 -7.10
N VAL A 199 -11.57 11.01 -6.77
CA VAL A 199 -11.80 12.43 -7.05
C VAL A 199 -10.70 12.98 -7.95
N ARG A 200 -11.00 14.05 -8.68
CA ARG A 200 -9.96 14.82 -9.39
C ARG A 200 -9.11 15.60 -8.40
N GLY A 201 -7.85 15.80 -8.74
CA GLY A 201 -6.88 16.49 -7.91
C GLY A 201 -6.04 15.55 -7.06
N GLY A 202 -5.30 16.12 -6.11
CA GLY A 202 -4.44 15.40 -5.20
C GLY A 202 -5.08 15.20 -3.83
N PHE A 203 -4.23 14.93 -2.85
CA PHE A 203 -4.64 14.71 -1.47
C PHE A 203 -5.36 15.91 -0.84
N GLU A 204 -5.12 17.14 -1.32
CA GLU A 204 -5.81 18.33 -0.82
C GLU A 204 -7.29 18.34 -1.20
N GLU A 205 -7.63 17.96 -2.44
CA GLU A 205 -9.01 17.79 -2.89
C GLU A 205 -9.72 16.69 -2.10
N LEU A 206 -9.06 15.54 -1.95
CA LEU A 206 -9.59 14.42 -1.17
C LEU A 206 -9.84 14.82 0.29
N GLN A 207 -8.91 15.55 0.91
CA GLN A 207 -9.05 16.01 2.29
C GLN A 207 -10.20 17.01 2.44
N ARG A 208 -10.39 17.91 1.47
CA ARG A 208 -11.49 18.88 1.47
C ARG A 208 -12.86 18.20 1.42
N GLU A 209 -13.00 17.15 0.61
CA GLU A 209 -14.25 16.39 0.53
C GLU A 209 -14.56 15.65 1.84
N LEU A 210 -13.53 15.19 2.55
CA LEU A 210 -13.67 14.37 3.75
C LEU A 210 -13.72 15.16 5.06
N LEU A 211 -13.77 16.50 5.03
CA LEU A 211 -13.74 17.34 6.24
C LEU A 211 -14.84 17.02 7.27
N SER A 212 -15.94 16.38 6.85
CA SER A 212 -17.06 15.98 7.71
C SER A 212 -17.35 14.47 7.69
N HIS A 213 -16.45 13.66 7.14
CA HIS A 213 -16.67 12.22 7.02
C HIS A 213 -16.01 11.46 8.17
N ASP A 214 -16.65 10.39 8.65
CA ASP A 214 -16.12 9.49 9.70
C ASP A 214 -14.73 8.88 9.37
N ARG A 215 -14.26 9.04 8.11
CA ARG A 215 -12.99 8.49 7.60
C ARG A 215 -11.90 9.54 7.42
N ALA A 216 -12.14 10.78 7.85
CA ALA A 216 -11.17 11.88 7.77
C ALA A 216 -9.83 11.56 8.45
N GLU A 217 -9.87 10.85 9.57
CA GLU A 217 -8.67 10.50 10.34
C GLU A 217 -7.78 9.50 9.58
N ALA A 218 -8.36 8.49 8.91
CA ALA A 218 -7.60 7.54 8.10
C ALA A 218 -6.86 8.26 6.96
N VAL A 219 -7.54 9.18 6.27
CA VAL A 219 -6.92 10.01 5.23
C VAL A 219 -5.84 10.92 5.80
N ARG A 220 -6.10 11.59 6.93
CA ARG A 220 -5.09 12.44 7.59
C ARG A 220 -3.82 11.66 7.92
N LYS A 221 -3.94 10.41 8.40
CA LYS A 221 -2.78 9.55 8.70
C LYS A 221 -2.02 9.14 7.44
N ALA A 222 -2.72 8.77 6.37
CA ALA A 222 -2.07 8.46 5.09
C ALA A 222 -1.31 9.67 4.53
N LEU A 223 -1.88 10.87 4.60
CA LEU A 223 -1.23 12.12 4.18
C LEU A 223 0.00 12.45 5.03
N LEU A 224 -0.07 12.24 6.35
CA LEU A 224 1.07 12.44 7.24
C LEU A 224 2.20 11.45 6.91
N TYR A 225 1.85 10.18 6.69
CA TYR A 225 2.79 9.15 6.26
C TYR A 225 3.46 9.52 4.93
N ASP A 226 2.68 9.88 3.90
CA ASP A 226 3.19 10.30 2.59
C ASP A 226 4.22 11.43 2.72
N ARG A 227 3.85 12.52 3.41
CA ARG A 227 4.74 13.67 3.58
C ARG A 227 6.01 13.32 4.33
N ALA A 228 5.90 12.54 5.42
CA ALA A 228 7.05 12.15 6.23
C ALA A 228 8.04 11.30 5.43
N VAL A 229 7.55 10.34 4.64
CA VAL A 229 8.39 9.44 3.84
C VAL A 229 9.05 10.18 2.68
N PHE A 230 8.31 11.02 1.95
CA PHE A 230 8.88 11.83 0.86
C PHE A 230 9.89 12.88 1.36
N ALA A 231 9.70 13.41 2.57
CA ALA A 231 10.68 14.29 3.19
C ALA A 231 11.95 13.54 3.63
N ALA A 232 11.82 12.31 4.14
CA ALA A 232 12.95 11.49 4.58
C ALA A 232 13.79 10.94 3.41
N TYR A 233 13.17 10.71 2.25
CA TYR A 233 13.84 10.18 1.06
C TYR A 233 13.65 11.10 -0.17
N PRO A 234 14.40 12.20 -0.31
CA PRO A 234 14.21 13.17 -1.40
C PRO A 234 14.42 12.61 -2.81
N ALA A 235 15.13 11.49 -2.96
CA ALA A 235 15.31 10.81 -4.23
C ALA A 235 14.11 9.95 -4.66
N LEU A 236 13.15 9.70 -3.75
CA LEU A 236 11.91 9.00 -4.05
C LEU A 236 11.02 9.84 -4.96
N PHE A 237 10.52 9.23 -6.04
CA PHE A 237 9.46 9.81 -6.86
C PHE A 237 8.47 8.72 -7.30
N ALA A 238 7.19 9.08 -7.37
CA ALA A 238 6.13 8.13 -7.70
C ALA A 238 4.93 8.82 -8.34
N SER A 239 4.39 8.19 -9.38
CA SER A 239 3.12 8.56 -10.01
C SER A 239 1.92 7.83 -9.41
N ARG A 240 2.13 6.68 -8.76
CA ARG A 240 1.09 5.96 -8.04
C ARG A 240 1.51 5.79 -6.59
N ARG A 241 0.68 6.28 -5.67
CA ARG A 241 0.91 6.18 -4.22
C ARG A 241 -0.33 5.61 -3.55
N ASN A 242 -0.22 4.44 -2.91
CA ASN A 242 -1.30 3.82 -2.14
C ASN A 242 -0.82 3.53 -0.71
N TYR A 243 -1.71 3.72 0.25
CA TYR A 243 -1.51 3.42 1.67
C TYR A 243 -2.65 2.54 2.17
N ASP A 244 -2.30 1.43 2.80
CA ASP A 244 -3.26 0.57 3.48
C ASP A 244 -3.36 1.02 4.93
N VAL A 245 -4.54 1.50 5.33
CA VAL A 245 -4.80 2.07 6.65
C VAL A 245 -5.78 1.18 7.38
N ALA A 246 -5.38 0.65 8.53
CA ALA A 246 -6.27 -0.12 9.38
C ALA A 246 -7.03 0.79 10.35
N GLU A 247 -8.29 0.45 10.59
CA GLU A 247 -9.07 0.86 11.75
C GLU A 247 -9.56 -0.40 12.45
N GLY A 248 -9.35 -0.49 13.76
CA GLY A 248 -9.75 -1.65 14.56
C GLY A 248 -9.58 -1.38 16.05
N THR A 249 -9.84 -2.41 16.86
CA THR A 249 -9.75 -2.32 18.32
C THR A 249 -8.44 -2.92 18.83
N ASP A 250 -7.75 -2.22 19.74
CA ASP A 250 -6.58 -2.78 20.44
C ASP A 250 -7.00 -3.71 21.60
N ALA A 251 -6.01 -4.33 22.25
CA ALA A 251 -6.24 -5.23 23.40
C ALA A 251 -6.95 -4.57 24.60
N GLY A 252 -6.92 -3.23 24.68
CA GLY A 252 -7.63 -2.46 25.70
C GLY A 252 -9.03 -2.01 25.26
N GLY A 253 -9.50 -2.43 24.08
CA GLY A 253 -10.79 -2.06 23.51
C GLY A 253 -10.82 -0.64 22.92
N ARG A 254 -9.67 0.00 22.70
CA ARG A 254 -9.62 1.35 22.12
C ARG A 254 -9.56 1.26 20.60
N ILE A 255 -10.30 2.15 19.94
CA ILE A 255 -10.21 2.30 18.48
C ILE A 255 -8.83 2.87 18.14
N ARG A 256 -8.12 2.18 17.24
CA ARG A 256 -6.84 2.59 16.69
C ARG A 256 -6.94 2.67 15.19
N ILE A 257 -6.33 3.71 14.64
CA ILE A 257 -6.22 3.91 13.20
C ILE A 257 -4.73 4.09 12.89
N GLY A 258 -4.21 3.44 11.85
CA GLY A 258 -2.81 3.56 11.48
C GLY A 258 -2.52 2.99 10.09
N VAL A 259 -1.59 3.62 9.38
CA VAL A 259 -1.03 3.10 8.14
C VAL A 259 -0.26 1.82 8.48
N LEU A 260 -0.62 0.72 7.82
CA LEU A 260 0.07 -0.56 7.92
C LEU A 260 1.29 -0.59 7.00
N GLU A 261 1.09 -0.22 5.74
CA GLU A 261 2.11 -0.24 4.71
C GLU A 261 1.75 0.67 3.52
N GLN A 262 2.77 0.99 2.72
CA GLN A 262 2.61 1.64 1.41
C GLN A 262 2.66 0.61 0.28
N SER A 263 2.12 0.98 -0.88
CA SER A 263 2.27 0.25 -2.13
C SER A 263 2.42 1.20 -3.31
N TRP A 264 3.64 1.30 -3.86
CA TRP A 264 3.98 2.11 -5.04
C TRP A 264 4.28 1.29 -6.30
N ARG A 265 3.50 0.22 -6.50
CA ARG A 265 3.54 -0.64 -7.68
C ARG A 265 2.13 -0.94 -8.18
N ILE A 266 1.98 -1.59 -9.33
CA ILE A 266 0.66 -2.14 -9.69
C ILE A 266 0.21 -3.19 -8.66
N GLY A 267 -1.09 -3.25 -8.38
CA GLY A 267 -1.64 -4.15 -7.37
C GLY A 267 -3.15 -4.37 -7.50
N GLY A 268 -3.75 -4.96 -6.47
CA GLY A 268 -5.17 -5.34 -6.49
C GLY A 268 -6.12 -4.17 -6.75
N ALA A 269 -5.80 -2.98 -6.23
CA ALA A 269 -6.56 -1.74 -6.42
C ALA A 269 -6.48 -1.16 -7.86
N THR A 270 -5.45 -1.52 -8.63
CA THR A 270 -5.10 -0.85 -9.90
C THR A 270 -6.19 -0.92 -10.97
N GLY A 271 -6.99 -2.00 -11.00
CA GLY A 271 -8.13 -2.07 -11.92
C GLY A 271 -9.15 -0.96 -11.68
N ALA A 272 -9.49 -0.72 -10.41
CA ALA A 272 -10.45 0.32 -10.00
C ALA A 272 -9.90 1.73 -10.28
N GLU A 273 -8.62 1.94 -9.99
CA GLU A 273 -7.89 3.17 -10.23
C GLU A 273 -7.92 3.57 -11.71
N ILE A 274 -7.58 2.65 -12.60
CA ILE A 274 -7.56 2.89 -14.05
C ILE A 274 -8.99 3.14 -14.56
N ALA A 275 -9.96 2.33 -14.12
CA ALA A 275 -11.36 2.51 -14.51
C ALA A 275 -11.89 3.90 -14.11
N ALA A 276 -11.60 4.35 -12.89
CA ALA A 276 -11.99 5.68 -12.42
C ALA A 276 -11.30 6.80 -13.22
N CYS A 277 -9.99 6.69 -13.47
CA CYS A 277 -9.27 7.65 -14.29
C CYS A 277 -9.89 7.76 -15.69
N GLN A 278 -10.18 6.62 -16.34
CA GLN A 278 -10.82 6.59 -17.66
C GLN A 278 -12.23 7.20 -17.64
N TYR A 279 -13.04 6.85 -16.63
CA TYR A 279 -14.40 7.37 -16.50
C TYR A 279 -14.39 8.89 -16.29
N LEU A 280 -13.58 9.39 -15.36
CA LEU A 280 -13.47 10.83 -15.12
C LEU A 280 -12.93 11.53 -16.37
N GLU A 281 -11.93 10.99 -17.08
CA GLU A 281 -11.49 11.59 -18.35
C GLU A 281 -12.61 11.68 -19.40
N ALA A 282 -13.52 10.70 -19.44
CA ALA A 282 -14.67 10.71 -20.35
C ALA A 282 -15.82 11.63 -19.89
N HIS A 283 -15.88 11.98 -18.60
CA HIS A 283 -16.95 12.75 -17.98
C HIS A 283 -16.42 14.00 -17.24
N PRO A 284 -16.00 15.06 -17.97
CA PRO A 284 -15.45 16.29 -17.40
C PRO A 284 -16.33 16.98 -16.34
N GLU A 285 -17.65 16.79 -16.43
CA GLU A 285 -18.65 17.33 -15.51
C GLU A 285 -18.69 16.63 -14.15
N LYS A 286 -18.13 15.43 -14.04
CA LYS A 286 -18.05 14.67 -12.78
C LYS A 286 -16.81 15.09 -11.98
N ALA A 287 -17.03 15.43 -10.70
CA ALA A 287 -15.97 15.75 -9.75
C ALA A 287 -15.30 14.49 -9.17
N GLY A 288 -16.05 13.40 -9.06
CA GLY A 288 -15.59 12.11 -8.56
C GLY A 288 -16.48 10.96 -9.03
N VAL A 289 -16.02 9.74 -8.79
CA VAL A 289 -16.68 8.49 -9.19
C VAL A 289 -16.40 7.40 -8.16
N THR A 290 -17.37 6.51 -7.95
CA THR A 290 -17.15 5.29 -7.18
C THR A 290 -16.86 4.14 -8.13
N CYS A 291 -15.84 3.35 -7.83
CA CYS A 291 -15.46 2.19 -8.63
C CYS A 291 -15.09 1.03 -7.71
N ALA A 292 -14.98 -0.16 -8.29
CA ALA A 292 -14.43 -1.31 -7.59
C ALA A 292 -13.56 -2.16 -8.50
N THR A 293 -12.66 -2.88 -7.83
CA THR A 293 -11.95 -4.05 -8.33
C THR A 293 -12.42 -5.23 -7.51
N VAL A 294 -12.60 -6.38 -8.14
CA VAL A 294 -13.11 -7.58 -7.47
C VAL A 294 -12.29 -8.78 -7.91
N GLU A 295 -11.88 -9.59 -6.93
CA GLU A 295 -11.24 -10.88 -7.16
C GLU A 295 -12.16 -12.02 -6.67
N ILE A 296 -12.51 -12.93 -7.58
CA ILE A 296 -13.35 -14.09 -7.30
C ILE A 296 -12.56 -15.36 -7.59
N TYR A 297 -12.24 -16.11 -6.55
CA TYR A 297 -11.55 -17.40 -6.66
C TYR A 297 -12.56 -18.51 -6.98
N GLY A 298 -12.11 -19.54 -7.68
CA GLY A 298 -12.89 -20.73 -8.00
C GLY A 298 -13.78 -20.62 -9.23
N ASN A 299 -14.09 -19.41 -9.70
CA ASN A 299 -15.01 -19.19 -10.81
C ASN A 299 -14.43 -18.20 -11.84
N PRO A 300 -13.87 -18.69 -12.97
CA PRO A 300 -13.36 -17.89 -14.09
C PRO A 300 -14.42 -17.12 -14.91
N HIS A 301 -15.71 -17.30 -14.63
CA HIS A 301 -16.81 -16.66 -15.34
C HIS A 301 -17.71 -15.83 -14.41
N ALA A 302 -17.15 -15.36 -13.29
CA ALA A 302 -17.91 -14.68 -12.25
C ALA A 302 -18.10 -13.16 -12.48
N ALA A 303 -17.49 -12.61 -13.53
CA ALA A 303 -17.61 -11.18 -13.81
C ALA A 303 -19.00 -10.83 -14.34
N PRO A 304 -19.59 -9.69 -13.91
CA PRO A 304 -20.83 -9.21 -14.48
C PRO A 304 -20.63 -8.72 -15.94
N PRO A 305 -21.69 -8.67 -16.77
CA PRO A 305 -21.60 -8.43 -18.22
C PRO A 305 -20.87 -7.13 -18.63
N ASP A 306 -20.91 -6.09 -17.81
CA ASP A 306 -20.34 -4.77 -18.11
C ASP A 306 -19.03 -4.48 -17.35
N ALA A 307 -18.49 -5.47 -16.63
CA ALA A 307 -17.22 -5.30 -15.94
C ALA A 307 -16.04 -5.36 -16.93
N ALA A 308 -15.04 -4.51 -16.68
CA ALA A 308 -13.75 -4.58 -17.33
C ALA A 308 -12.95 -5.77 -16.75
N VAL A 309 -13.10 -6.95 -17.36
CA VAL A 309 -12.36 -8.17 -17.00
C VAL A 309 -10.92 -8.06 -17.51
N TYR A 310 -9.96 -8.07 -16.58
CA TYR A 310 -8.53 -8.06 -16.92
C TYR A 310 -7.85 -9.40 -16.64
N TYR A 311 -8.53 -10.33 -15.97
CA TYR A 311 -8.09 -11.71 -15.83
C TYR A 311 -9.28 -12.66 -15.62
N ALA A 312 -9.31 -13.77 -16.35
CA ALA A 312 -10.27 -14.86 -16.18
C ALA A 312 -9.61 -16.16 -16.62
N GLY A 313 -9.22 -17.02 -15.67
CA GLY A 313 -8.47 -18.23 -15.98
C GLY A 313 -7.95 -18.98 -14.76
N VAL A 314 -6.95 -19.82 -14.97
CA VAL A 314 -6.25 -20.58 -13.93
C VAL A 314 -4.85 -20.01 -13.75
N ASP A 315 -4.63 -19.36 -12.61
CA ASP A 315 -3.32 -18.82 -12.25
C ASP A 315 -2.45 -19.95 -11.68
N PRO A 316 -1.16 -20.03 -12.05
CA PRO A 316 -0.29 -21.12 -11.61
C PRO A 316 -0.06 -21.17 -10.10
N VAL A 317 -0.32 -20.07 -9.37
CA VAL A 317 -0.16 -19.97 -7.92
C VAL A 317 -1.51 -19.95 -7.22
N ALA A 318 -2.41 -19.08 -7.66
CA ALA A 318 -3.70 -18.85 -7.03
C ALA A 318 -4.78 -19.86 -7.44
N GLY A 319 -4.60 -20.59 -8.54
CA GLY A 319 -5.62 -21.48 -9.11
C GLY A 319 -6.67 -20.72 -9.94
N PRO A 320 -7.87 -21.28 -10.17
CA PRO A 320 -8.91 -20.61 -10.93
C PRO A 320 -9.36 -19.31 -10.26
N LEU A 321 -9.39 -18.20 -11.00
CA LEU A 321 -9.95 -16.93 -10.53
C LEU A 321 -10.36 -15.99 -11.67
N THR A 322 -11.25 -15.06 -11.33
CA THR A 322 -11.61 -13.90 -12.13
C THR A 322 -11.17 -12.63 -11.41
N LYS A 323 -10.62 -11.66 -12.15
CA LYS A 323 -10.36 -10.31 -11.69
C LYS A 323 -10.95 -9.29 -12.66
N TYR A 324 -11.73 -8.37 -12.14
CA TYR A 324 -12.39 -7.35 -12.93
C TYR A 324 -12.47 -6.01 -12.21
N ALA A 325 -12.69 -4.94 -12.97
CA ALA A 325 -13.00 -3.62 -12.45
C ALA A 325 -14.33 -3.11 -13.00
N GLN A 326 -15.01 -2.24 -12.26
CA GLN A 326 -16.27 -1.63 -12.68
C GLN A 326 -16.47 -0.26 -12.04
N ILE A 327 -17.22 0.60 -12.73
CA ILE A 327 -17.80 1.80 -12.14
C ILE A 327 -19.06 1.40 -11.38
N ILE A 328 -19.26 1.98 -10.19
CA ILE A 328 -20.44 1.77 -9.36
C ILE A 328 -21.19 3.10 -9.36
N GLU A 329 -22.25 3.16 -10.17
CA GLU A 329 -23.23 4.26 -10.15
C GLU A 329 -24.31 4.00 -9.09
#